data_AF-A0A3L6JPJ0-F1
#
_entry.id   AF-A0A3L6JPJ0-F1
#
_cell.length_a   1.000
_cell.length_b   1.000
_cell.length_c   1.000
_cell.angle_alpha   90.00
_cell.angle_beta   90.00
_cell.angle_gamma   90.00
#
_symmetry.space_group_name_H-M   'P 1'
#
loop_
_entity.id
_entity.type
_entity.pdbx_description
1 polymer ?
#
loop_
_entity_poly.entity_id
_entity_poly.type
_entity_poly.pdbx_seq_one_letter_code
_entity_poly.pdbx_strand_id
1 'polypeptide(L)'
;YYVQVRTIDYVTILPSIPVALLIIAVLYINEFPDYRADEATGKRTLVVRLGRKNAARGYAVIMTAVYLTILFGVIMNVMPDDTLVALTTLPLGSLAVRRAVISYEKSFELIPANASTVLTHLLTGMFLTLGYVLAGLAVSFLETLVLGFFILAVTLFLSLRIHRRPPPA
;
A
#
# COMPACT_ATOMS: atom_id res chain seq x y z
N TYR A 1 13.67 -17.27 0.02
CA TYR A 1 14.92 -17.04 -0.73
C TYR A 1 16.18 -17.42 0.05
N TYR A 2 16.69 -16.62 1.00
CA TYR A 2 17.98 -16.92 1.66
C TYR A 2 18.03 -18.31 2.32
N VAL A 3 16.97 -18.72 3.02
CA VAL A 3 16.90 -20.07 3.64
C VAL A 3 17.00 -21.20 2.59
N GLN A 4 16.58 -20.94 1.35
CA GLN A 4 16.56 -21.92 0.26
C GLN A 4 17.86 -21.91 -0.56
N VAL A 5 18.39 -20.73 -0.90
CA VAL A 5 19.50 -20.56 -1.86
C VAL A 5 20.81 -20.12 -1.18
N ARG A 6 20.76 -19.73 0.10
CA ARG A 6 21.88 -19.22 0.92
C ARG A 6 22.62 -18.01 0.35
N THR A 7 21.97 -17.26 -0.52
CA THR A 7 22.46 -16.01 -1.09
C THR A 7 21.47 -14.87 -0.85
N ILE A 8 21.98 -13.64 -0.87
CA ILE A 8 21.17 -12.42 -0.90
C ILE A 8 21.40 -11.80 -2.26
N ASP A 9 20.33 -11.61 -3.02
CA ASP A 9 20.37 -11.05 -4.37
C ASP A 9 19.45 -9.82 -4.43
N TYR A 10 19.91 -8.77 -5.11
CA TYR A 10 19.16 -7.54 -5.35
C TYR A 10 17.84 -7.80 -6.10
N VAL A 11 17.80 -8.87 -6.92
CA VAL A 11 16.60 -9.34 -7.62
C VAL A 11 15.48 -9.73 -6.64
N THR A 12 15.82 -10.06 -5.40
CA THR A 12 14.82 -10.38 -4.36
C THR A 12 14.58 -9.26 -3.36
N ILE A 13 15.57 -8.37 -3.17
CA ILE A 13 15.43 -7.23 -2.26
C ILE A 13 14.42 -6.24 -2.83
N LEU A 14 14.58 -5.82 -4.09
CA LEU A 14 13.74 -4.75 -4.65
C LEU A 14 12.23 -5.10 -4.66
N PRO A 15 11.81 -6.32 -5.05
CA PRO A 15 10.39 -6.70 -4.99
C PRO A 15 9.83 -6.81 -3.56
N SER A 16 10.68 -6.97 -2.55
CA SER A 16 10.25 -7.00 -1.14
C SER A 16 9.94 -5.61 -0.57
N ILE A 17 10.54 -4.55 -1.14
CA ILE A 17 10.41 -3.18 -0.63
C ILE A 17 8.96 -2.66 -0.68
N PRO A 18 8.18 -2.80 -1.77
CA PRO A 18 6.78 -2.35 -1.79
C PRO A 18 5.95 -3.00 -0.67
N VAL A 19 6.14 -4.30 -0.42
CA VAL A 19 5.43 -5.04 0.63
C VAL A 19 5.85 -4.57 2.02
N ALA A 20 7.15 -4.34 2.23
CA ALA A 20 7.70 -3.79 3.48
C ALA A 20 7.17 -2.38 3.76
N LEU A 21 7.15 -1.51 2.75
CA LEU A 21 6.57 -0.16 2.86
C LEU A 21 5.07 -0.21 3.17
N LEU A 22 4.33 -1.16 2.59
CA LEU A 22 2.90 -1.32 2.85
C LEU A 22 2.62 -1.79 4.29
N ILE A 23 3.40 -2.72 4.84
CA ILE A 23 3.20 -3.11 6.24
C ILE A 23 3.61 -1.98 7.20
N ILE A 24 4.65 -1.21 6.86
CA ILE A 24 4.97 0.04 7.57
C ILE A 24 3.76 0.98 7.51
N ALA A 25 3.16 1.18 6.34
CA ALA A 25 1.99 2.05 6.20
C ALA A 25 0.80 1.57 7.05
N VAL A 26 0.53 0.25 7.11
CA VAL A 26 -0.52 -0.36 7.94
C VAL A 26 -0.29 -0.06 9.43
N LEU A 27 0.92 -0.27 9.92
CA LEU A 27 1.27 0.03 11.32
C LEU A 27 1.17 1.53 11.58
N TYR A 28 1.69 2.34 10.67
CA TYR A 28 1.74 3.78 10.78
C TYR A 28 0.35 4.43 10.85
N ILE A 29 -0.58 4.01 10.00
CA ILE A 29 -1.95 4.56 10.02
C ILE A 29 -2.72 4.11 11.28
N ASN A 30 -2.42 2.91 11.80
CA ASN A 30 -3.01 2.41 13.04
C ASN A 30 -2.54 3.18 14.29
N GLU A 31 -1.42 3.90 14.24
CA GLU A 31 -0.99 4.77 15.35
C GLU A 31 -1.83 6.07 15.47
N PHE A 32 -2.58 6.46 14.44
CA PHE A 32 -3.33 7.72 14.48
C PHE A 32 -4.47 7.71 15.51
N PRO A 33 -5.35 6.68 15.58
CA PRO A 33 -6.38 6.61 16.60
C PRO A 33 -5.85 6.72 18.03
N ASP A 34 -4.67 6.14 18.29
CA ASP A 34 -4.07 6.01 19.61
C ASP A 34 -3.23 7.22 20.04
N TYR A 35 -3.07 8.23 19.18
CA TYR A 35 -2.23 9.42 19.41
C TYR A 35 -2.34 10.01 20.82
N ARG A 36 -3.57 10.30 21.29
CA ARG A 36 -3.77 10.95 22.60
C ARG A 36 -3.41 10.05 23.78
N ALA A 37 -3.71 8.75 23.66
CA ALA A 37 -3.42 7.77 24.70
C ALA A 37 -1.91 7.51 24.79
N ASP A 38 -1.26 7.40 23.63
CA ASP A 38 0.19 7.23 23.52
C ASP A 38 0.96 8.46 24.04
N GLU A 39 0.50 9.66 23.69
CA GLU A 39 1.06 10.92 24.20
C GLU A 39 0.91 11.04 25.72
N ALA A 40 -0.28 10.77 26.26
CA ALA A 40 -0.55 10.85 27.70
C ALA A 40 0.26 9.85 28.54
N THR A 41 0.63 8.71 27.95
CA THR A 41 1.46 7.68 28.61
C THR A 41 2.96 7.84 28.33
N GLY A 42 3.36 8.89 27.62
CA GLY A 42 4.75 9.20 27.32
C GLY A 42 5.38 8.32 26.25
N LYS A 43 4.59 7.56 25.48
CA LYS A 43 5.11 6.78 24.34
C LYS A 43 5.60 7.73 23.26
N ARG A 44 6.71 7.34 22.61
CA ARG A 44 7.37 8.13 21.55
C ARG A 44 7.18 7.51 20.18
N THR A 45 5.94 7.15 19.83
CA THR A 45 5.59 6.63 18.50
C THR A 45 5.90 7.66 17.42
N LEU A 46 6.01 7.23 16.16
CA LEU A 46 6.35 8.17 15.07
C LEU A 46 5.25 9.21 14.90
N VAL A 47 3.98 8.82 15.02
CA VAL A 47 2.85 9.76 14.92
C VAL A 47 2.87 10.77 16.08
N VAL A 48 3.21 10.36 17.31
CA VAL A 48 3.36 11.29 18.46
C VAL A 48 4.52 12.26 18.23
N ARG A 49 5.69 11.75 17.83
CA ARG A 49 6.89 12.58 17.64
C ARG A 49 6.76 13.62 16.52
N LEU A 50 6.07 13.27 15.44
CA LEU A 50 5.89 14.16 14.29
C LEU A 50 4.68 15.10 14.45
N GLY A 51 3.73 14.73 15.31
CA GLY A 51 2.40 15.30 15.37
C GLY A 51 1.52 14.82 14.20
N ARG A 52 0.21 14.67 14.43
CA ARG A 52 -0.73 14.05 13.48
C ARG A 52 -0.71 14.67 12.08
N LYS A 53 -0.53 15.99 11.98
CA LYS A 53 -0.47 16.70 10.68
C LYS A 53 0.74 16.30 9.84
N ASN A 54 1.94 16.28 10.41
CA ASN A 54 3.14 15.88 9.68
C ASN A 54 3.18 14.37 9.49
N ALA A 55 2.64 13.62 10.45
CA ALA A 55 2.48 12.18 10.30
C ALA A 55 1.59 11.84 9.09
N ALA A 56 0.50 12.57 8.86
CA ALA A 56 -0.36 12.33 7.69
C ALA A 56 0.38 12.55 6.35
N ARG A 57 1.30 13.52 6.31
CA ARG A 57 2.21 13.73 5.17
C ARG A 57 3.22 12.58 5.04
N GLY A 58 3.77 12.12 6.16
CA GLY A 58 4.67 10.95 6.19
C GLY A 58 3.99 9.69 5.65
N TYR A 59 2.75 9.44 6.06
CA TYR A 59 1.92 8.36 5.50
C TYR A 59 1.74 8.49 3.98
N ALA A 60 1.44 9.70 3.48
CA ALA A 60 1.35 9.95 2.04
C ALA A 60 2.66 9.63 1.31
N VAL A 61 3.80 10.04 1.86
CA VAL A 61 5.13 9.75 1.31
C VAL A 61 5.40 8.24 1.26
N ILE A 62 5.08 7.50 2.33
CA ILE A 62 5.24 6.04 2.37
C ILE A 62 4.39 5.40 1.26
N MET A 63 3.12 5.77 1.15
CA MET A 63 2.21 5.23 0.13
C MET A 63 2.68 5.57 -1.29
N THR A 64 3.17 6.78 -1.54
CA THR A 64 3.75 7.14 -2.84
C THR A 64 5.02 6.32 -3.13
N ALA A 65 5.89 6.12 -2.13
CA ALA A 65 7.11 5.34 -2.29
C ALA A 65 6.85 3.88 -2.66
N VAL A 66 5.74 3.28 -2.19
CA VAL A 66 5.31 1.93 -2.62
C VAL A 66 5.20 1.85 -4.14
N TYR A 67 4.41 2.75 -4.75
CA TYR A 67 4.14 2.72 -6.19
C TYR A 67 5.37 3.13 -7.01
N LEU A 68 6.15 4.10 -6.53
CA LEU A 68 7.41 4.47 -7.17
C LEU A 68 8.40 3.32 -7.18
N THR A 69 8.45 2.52 -6.11
CA THR A 69 9.35 1.36 -6.05
C THR A 69 8.96 0.28 -7.05
N ILE A 70 7.65 0.00 -7.22
CA ILE A 70 7.15 -0.95 -8.23
C ILE A 70 7.54 -0.47 -9.63
N LEU A 71 7.24 0.80 -9.94
CA LEU A 71 7.56 1.39 -11.24
C LEU A 71 9.06 1.37 -11.51
N PHE A 72 9.87 1.74 -10.51
CA PHE A 72 11.33 1.71 -10.60
C PHE A 72 11.86 0.29 -10.83
N GLY A 73 11.32 -0.72 -10.14
CA GLY A 73 11.70 -2.11 -10.33
C GLY A 73 11.48 -2.62 -11.75
N VAL A 74 10.38 -2.21 -12.38
CA VAL A 74 10.08 -2.54 -13.78
C VAL A 74 11.01 -1.79 -14.74
N ILE A 75 11.18 -0.47 -14.58
CA ILE A 75 12.07 0.35 -15.42
C ILE A 75 13.52 -0.18 -15.40
N MET A 76 13.98 -0.65 -14.25
CA MET A 76 15.31 -1.21 -14.07
C MET A 76 15.44 -2.67 -14.54
N ASN A 77 14.38 -3.26 -15.11
CA ASN A 77 14.31 -4.67 -15.52
C ASN A 77 14.60 -5.67 -14.38
N VAL A 78 14.35 -5.27 -13.13
CA VAL A 78 14.49 -6.14 -11.95
C VAL A 78 13.17 -6.89 -11.68
N MET A 79 12.05 -6.28 -12.06
CA MET A 79 10.71 -6.85 -11.95
C MET A 79 10.10 -7.01 -13.36
N PRO A 80 9.37 -8.10 -13.64
CA PRO A 80 8.66 -8.26 -14.91
C PRO A 80 7.62 -7.16 -15.12
N ASP A 81 7.37 -6.80 -16.38
CA ASP A 81 6.33 -5.82 -16.76
C ASP A 81 4.94 -6.21 -16.22
N ASP A 82 4.66 -7.51 -16.13
CA ASP A 82 3.41 -8.04 -15.59
C ASP A 82 3.13 -7.61 -14.15
N THR A 83 4.16 -7.27 -13.38
CA THR A 83 4.01 -6.77 -12.00
C THR A 83 3.36 -5.39 -11.94
N LEU A 84 3.26 -4.65 -13.06
CA LEU A 84 2.51 -3.40 -13.15
C LEU A 84 1.02 -3.60 -12.85
N VAL A 85 0.50 -4.82 -12.94
CA VAL A 85 -0.88 -5.14 -12.48
C VAL A 85 -1.08 -4.76 -11.01
N ALA A 86 -0.03 -4.72 -10.18
CA ALA A 86 -0.10 -4.26 -8.80
C ALA A 86 -0.45 -2.77 -8.65
N LEU A 87 -0.18 -1.94 -9.67
CA LEU A 87 -0.55 -0.53 -9.71
C LEU A 87 -2.07 -0.32 -9.80
N THR A 88 -2.83 -1.36 -10.16
CA THR A 88 -4.29 -1.29 -10.13
C THR A 88 -4.85 -1.00 -8.74
N THR A 89 -4.08 -1.21 -7.67
CA THR A 89 -4.48 -0.84 -6.29
C THR A 89 -4.41 0.67 -6.00
N LEU A 90 -3.90 1.49 -6.92
CA LEU A 90 -3.79 2.94 -6.78
C LEU A 90 -5.08 3.64 -6.31
N PRO A 91 -6.29 3.30 -6.77
CA PRO A 91 -7.52 3.93 -6.27
C PRO A 91 -7.76 3.69 -4.77
N LEU A 92 -7.39 2.52 -4.24
CA LEU A 92 -7.49 2.24 -2.80
C LEU A 92 -6.47 3.06 -2.01
N GLY A 93 -5.21 3.03 -2.43
CA GLY A 93 -4.13 3.74 -1.76
C GLY A 93 -4.30 5.26 -1.79
N SER A 94 -4.69 5.83 -2.94
CA SER A 94 -4.92 7.27 -3.09
C SER A 94 -6.09 7.78 -2.25
N LEU A 95 -7.19 7.03 -2.15
CA LEU A 95 -8.29 7.41 -1.27
C LEU A 95 -7.93 7.27 0.21
N ALA A 96 -7.14 6.26 0.58
CA ALA A 96 -6.60 6.12 1.94
C ALA A 96 -5.74 7.34 2.33
N VAL A 97 -4.81 7.74 1.45
CA VAL A 97 -3.99 8.95 1.62
C VAL A 97 -4.84 10.20 1.74
N ARG A 98 -5.78 10.40 0.80
CA ARG A 98 -6.68 11.56 0.83
C ARG A 98 -7.44 11.63 2.15
N ARG A 99 -8.00 10.50 2.62
CA ARG A 99 -8.75 10.43 3.87
C ARG A 99 -7.85 10.71 5.08
N ALA A 100 -6.65 10.14 5.12
CA ALA A 100 -5.68 10.38 6.18
C ALA A 100 -5.28 11.87 6.26
N VAL A 101 -5.01 12.51 5.13
CA VAL A 101 -4.60 13.93 5.06
C VAL A 101 -5.71 14.91 5.42
N ILE A 102 -6.98 14.57 5.14
CA ILE A 102 -8.12 15.44 5.47
C ILE A 102 -8.61 15.23 6.91
N SER A 103 -8.57 13.99 7.41
CA SER A 103 -9.22 13.60 8.67
C SER A 103 -8.24 13.20 9.79
N TYR A 104 -6.96 13.58 9.70
CA TYR A 104 -5.89 13.15 10.63
C TYR A 104 -6.18 13.42 12.12
N GLU A 105 -7.03 14.39 12.45
CA GLU A 105 -7.40 14.71 13.83
C GLU A 105 -8.55 13.86 14.37
N LYS A 106 -9.29 13.18 13.50
CA LYS A 106 -10.56 12.53 13.83
C LYS A 106 -10.42 11.02 13.70
N SER A 107 -10.11 10.35 14.82
CA SER A 107 -9.80 8.92 14.86
C SER A 107 -10.86 8.04 14.18
N PHE A 108 -12.15 8.29 14.39
CA PHE A 108 -13.23 7.54 13.74
C PHE A 108 -13.32 7.76 12.23
N GLU A 109 -12.98 8.95 11.74
CA GLU A 109 -13.00 9.24 10.30
C GLU A 109 -11.84 8.56 9.54
N LEU A 110 -10.84 8.03 10.26
CA LEU A 110 -9.70 7.30 9.71
C LEU A 110 -9.97 5.79 9.53
N ILE A 111 -11.07 5.25 10.04
CA ILE A 111 -11.44 3.83 9.86
C ILE A 111 -11.41 3.41 8.36
N PRO A 112 -11.98 4.18 7.42
CA PRO A 112 -11.89 3.85 5.99
C PRO A 112 -10.46 3.87 5.46
N ALA A 113 -9.60 4.77 5.97
CA ALA A 113 -8.20 4.85 5.58
C ALA A 113 -7.42 3.61 6.07
N ASN A 114 -7.64 3.18 7.32
CA ASN A 114 -7.08 1.94 7.86
C ASN A 114 -7.49 0.73 7.02
N ALA A 115 -8.79 0.54 6.80
CA ALA A 115 -9.31 -0.57 6.01
C ALA A 115 -8.74 -0.58 4.58
N SER A 116 -8.66 0.60 3.95
CA SER A 116 -8.10 0.72 2.60
C SER A 116 -6.60 0.48 2.55
N THR A 117 -5.86 0.85 3.60
CA THR A 117 -4.41 0.56 3.70
C THR A 117 -4.17 -0.95 3.82
N VAL A 118 -4.92 -1.63 4.68
CA VAL A 118 -4.85 -3.09 4.84
C VAL A 118 -5.20 -3.80 3.52
N LEU A 119 -6.26 -3.38 2.85
CA LEU A 119 -6.63 -3.94 1.54
C LEU A 119 -5.58 -3.62 0.47
N THR A 120 -4.98 -2.42 0.48
CA THR A 120 -3.88 -2.08 -0.43
C THR A 120 -2.69 -3.00 -0.17
N HIS A 121 -2.33 -3.26 1.09
CA HIS A 121 -1.27 -4.21 1.44
C HIS A 121 -1.54 -5.61 0.89
N LEU A 122 -2.71 -6.17 1.19
CA LEU A 122 -3.09 -7.52 0.77
C LEU A 122 -3.16 -7.65 -0.76
N LEU A 123 -3.88 -6.74 -1.43
CA LEU A 123 -4.08 -6.82 -2.88
C LEU A 123 -2.80 -6.52 -3.65
N THR A 124 -1.97 -5.57 -3.21
CA THR A 124 -0.70 -5.30 -3.90
C THR A 124 0.23 -6.50 -3.80
N GLY A 125 0.34 -7.14 -2.63
CA GLY A 125 1.14 -8.36 -2.47
C GLY A 125 0.63 -9.51 -3.34
N MET A 126 -0.69 -9.72 -3.39
CA MET A 126 -1.31 -10.71 -4.28
C MET A 126 -1.05 -10.41 -5.76
N PHE A 127 -1.16 -9.16 -6.19
CA PHE A 127 -0.99 -8.76 -7.58
C PHE A 127 0.47 -8.73 -8.02
N LEU A 128 1.42 -8.41 -7.14
CA LEU A 128 2.84 -8.61 -7.39
C LEU A 128 3.13 -10.09 -7.61
N THR A 129 2.62 -10.96 -6.73
CA THR A 129 2.75 -12.42 -6.88
C THR A 129 2.16 -12.90 -8.20
N LEU A 130 0.95 -12.43 -8.55
CA LEU A 130 0.29 -12.74 -9.80
C LEU A 130 1.14 -12.30 -11.01
N GLY A 131 1.71 -11.09 -10.99
CA GLY A 131 2.59 -10.61 -12.06
C GLY A 131 3.78 -11.52 -12.29
N TYR A 132 4.45 -12.00 -11.23
CA TYR A 132 5.52 -12.98 -11.37
C TYR A 132 5.05 -14.33 -11.94
N VAL A 133 3.85 -14.80 -11.56
CA VAL A 133 3.28 -16.03 -12.10
C VAL A 133 2.95 -15.89 -13.58
N LEU A 134 2.33 -14.78 -13.99
CA LEU A 134 2.01 -14.50 -15.40
C LEU A 134 3.27 -14.43 -16.27
N ALA A 135 4.30 -13.74 -15.79
CA ALA A 135 5.60 -13.68 -16.46
C ALA A 135 6.23 -15.08 -16.61
N GLY A 136 6.19 -15.90 -15.56
CA GLY A 136 6.71 -17.27 -15.59
C GLY A 136 5.94 -18.22 -16.51
N LEU A 137 4.65 -17.94 -16.76
CA LEU A 137 3.80 -18.67 -17.71
C LEU A 137 3.89 -18.13 -19.14
N ALA A 138 4.72 -17.10 -19.39
CA ALA A 138 4.85 -16.43 -20.67
C ALA A 138 3.50 -15.92 -21.23
N VAL A 139 2.61 -15.46 -20.34
CA VAL A 139 1.37 -14.78 -20.72
C VAL A 139 1.72 -13.51 -21.49
N SER A 140 0.98 -13.20 -22.54
CA SER A 140 1.28 -12.01 -23.33
C SER A 140 0.97 -10.74 -22.56
N PHE A 141 1.76 -9.69 -22.78
CA PHE A 141 1.54 -8.39 -22.14
C PHE A 141 0.11 -7.84 -22.38
N LEU A 142 -0.47 -8.12 -23.56
CA LEU A 142 -1.85 -7.72 -23.88
C LEU A 142 -2.87 -8.41 -22.98
N GLU A 143 -2.71 -9.71 -22.71
CA GLU A 143 -3.60 -10.45 -21.81
C GLU A 143 -3.47 -9.93 -20.37
N THR A 144 -2.25 -9.63 -19.93
CA THR A 144 -2.00 -9.01 -18.61
C THR A 144 -2.67 -7.64 -18.51
N LEU A 145 -2.65 -6.82 -19.58
CA LEU A 145 -3.36 -5.54 -19.61
C LEU A 145 -4.88 -5.72 -19.52
N VAL A 146 -5.46 -6.65 -20.27
CA VAL A 146 -6.91 -6.94 -20.23
C VAL A 146 -7.34 -7.34 -18.82
N LEU A 147 -6.58 -8.24 -18.18
CA LEU A 147 -6.80 -8.62 -16.79
C LEU A 147 -6.65 -7.41 -15.85
N GLY A 148 -5.65 -6.57 -16.09
CA GLY A 148 -5.42 -5.33 -15.36
C GLY A 148 -6.61 -4.38 -15.38
N PHE A 149 -7.31 -4.22 -16.51
CA PHE A 149 -8.52 -3.40 -16.59
C PHE A 149 -9.67 -3.96 -15.73
N PHE A 150 -9.86 -5.28 -15.73
CA PHE A 150 -10.87 -5.92 -14.89
C PHE A 150 -10.54 -5.74 -13.40
N ILE A 151 -9.29 -5.97 -13.00
CA ILE A 151 -8.82 -5.78 -11.63
C ILE A 151 -8.95 -4.30 -11.21
N LEU A 152 -8.61 -3.36 -12.09
CA LEU A 152 -8.77 -1.93 -11.83
C LEU A 152 -10.23 -1.56 -11.56
N ALA A 153 -11.18 -2.10 -12.33
CA ALA A 153 -12.60 -1.88 -12.08
C ALA A 153 -13.03 -2.40 -10.69
N VAL A 154 -12.53 -3.57 -10.28
CA VAL A 154 -12.80 -4.15 -8.95
C VAL A 154 -12.19 -3.28 -7.84
N THR A 155 -10.93 -2.89 -7.95
CA THR A 155 -10.27 -2.05 -6.93
C THR A 155 -10.92 -0.67 -6.81
N LEU A 156 -11.34 -0.07 -7.93
CA LEU A 156 -12.10 1.19 -7.93
C LEU A 156 -13.46 1.02 -7.27
N PHE A 157 -14.18 -0.06 -7.56
CA PHE A 157 -15.45 -0.36 -6.90
C PHE A 157 -15.28 -0.52 -5.39
N LEU A 158 -14.27 -1.28 -4.95
CA LEU A 158 -13.95 -1.45 -3.52
C LEU A 158 -13.60 -0.11 -2.86
N SER A 159 -12.77 0.69 -3.51
CA SER A 159 -12.30 1.98 -2.96
C SER A 159 -13.46 2.95 -2.74
N LEU A 160 -14.37 3.04 -3.71
CA LEU A 160 -15.60 3.84 -3.60
C LEU A 160 -16.53 3.29 -2.53
N ARG A 161 -16.70 1.96 -2.43
CA ARG A 161 -17.59 1.34 -1.43
C ARG A 161 -17.13 1.59 0.00
N ILE A 162 -15.82 1.54 0.26
CA ILE A 162 -15.24 1.76 1.59
C ILE A 162 -15.42 3.21 2.02
N HIS A 163 -15.11 4.16 1.13
CA HIS A 163 -15.10 5.59 1.46
C HIS A 163 -16.49 6.25 1.40
N ARG A 164 -17.51 5.56 0.87
CA ARG A 164 -18.92 6.00 0.92
C ARG A 164 -19.59 5.76 2.27
N ARG A 165 -19.04 4.91 3.15
CA ARG A 165 -19.67 4.64 4.44
C ARG A 165 -19.53 5.86 5.36
N PRO A 166 -20.63 6.41 5.91
CA PRO A 166 -20.53 7.44 6.93
C PRO A 166 -19.81 6.87 8.17
N PRO A 167 -19.07 7.68 8.93
CA PRO A 167 -18.49 7.24 10.19
C PRO A 167 -19.61 6.74 11.11
N PRO A 168 -19.38 5.68 11.91
CA PRO A 168 -20.35 5.25 12.90
C PRO A 168 -20.66 6.41 13.87
N ALA A 169 -21.94 6.59 14.18
CA ALA A 169 -22.46 7.62 15.09
C ALA A 169 -22.05 7.37 16.55
#